data_AF-A0A7X8EYL5-F1
#
_entry.id   AF-A0A7X8EYL5-F1
#
_cell.length_a   1.000
_cell.length_b   1.000
_cell.length_c   1.000
_cell.angle_alpha   90.00
_cell.angle_beta   90.00
_cell.angle_gamma   90.00
#
_symmetry.space_group_name_H-M   'P 1'
#
loop_
_entity.id
_entity.type
_entity.pdbx_description
1 polymer ?
#
loop_
_entity_poly.entity_id
_entity_poly.type
_entity_poly.pdbx_seq_one_letter_code
_entity_poly.pdbx_strand_id
1 'polypeptide(L)'
;RLIRKYGYVGTDRVLEMTRQNPDLQNNLSAAAHLIHGSSEGRFKITYCPGYISRREIESVNFAYGDLNTLMQTYNPRTLKMGYNDVNGETIFFIPNPGLGLWAWKEKFK
;
A
#
# COMPACT_ATOMS: atom_id res chain seq x y z
N ARG A 1 8.79 14.46 -0.35
CA ARG A 1 10.24 14.23 -0.50
C ARG A 1 10.69 12.96 0.22
N LEU A 2 10.44 12.81 1.53
CA LEU A 2 10.90 11.65 2.31
C LEU A 2 10.33 10.31 1.84
N ILE A 3 9.03 10.24 1.51
CA ILE A 3 8.41 9.01 0.98
C ILE A 3 9.14 8.50 -0.27
N ARG A 4 9.39 9.37 -1.26
CA ARG A 4 10.13 9.01 -2.47
C ARG A 4 11.60 8.66 -2.21
N LYS A 5 12.19 9.14 -1.11
CA LYS A 5 13.59 8.87 -0.75
C LYS A 5 13.76 7.51 -0.06
N TYR A 6 12.82 7.15 0.83
CA TYR A 6 12.96 5.98 1.71
C TYR A 6 12.07 4.79 1.32
N GLY A 7 10.94 5.04 0.68
CA GLY A 7 9.97 3.99 0.31
C GLY A 7 9.33 3.28 1.50
N TYR A 8 8.35 2.42 1.21
CA TYR A 8 7.62 1.66 2.23
C TYR A 8 8.32 0.31 2.47
N VAL A 9 9.30 0.31 3.37
CA VAL A 9 10.26 -0.81 3.54
C VAL A 9 10.09 -1.63 4.82
N GLY A 10 9.01 -1.40 5.58
CA GLY A 10 8.69 -2.14 6.81
C GLY A 10 9.31 -1.54 8.06
N THR A 11 8.84 -1.99 9.22
CA THR A 11 9.11 -1.39 10.53
C THR A 11 10.59 -1.36 10.86
N ASP A 12 11.25 -2.52 10.86
CA ASP A 12 12.64 -2.62 11.29
C ASP A 12 13.58 -1.75 10.45
N ARG A 13 13.36 -1.73 9.12
CA ARG A 13 14.18 -0.94 8.21
C ARG A 13 13.93 0.54 8.39
N VAL A 14 12.67 0.97 8.59
CA VAL A 14 12.37 2.39 8.87
C VAL A 14 12.98 2.83 10.19
N LEU A 15 12.87 2.02 11.27
CA LEU A 15 13.48 2.33 12.56
C LEU A 15 15.00 2.50 12.44
N GLU A 16 15.65 1.61 11.69
CA GLU A 16 17.08 1.72 11.44
C GLU A 16 17.44 2.98 10.65
N MET A 17 16.69 3.29 9.59
CA MET A 17 16.91 4.52 8.82
C MET A 17 16.68 5.77 9.67
N THR A 18 15.69 5.77 10.57
CA THR A 18 15.46 6.87 11.52
C THR A 18 16.64 7.05 12.47
N ARG A 19 17.25 5.99 13.00
CA ARG A 19 18.46 6.11 13.83
C ARG A 19 19.64 6.72 13.07
N GLN A 20 19.76 6.42 11.78
CA GLN A 20 20.92 6.81 10.96
C GLN A 20 20.75 8.16 10.23
N ASN A 21 19.54 8.67 10.04
CA ASN A 21 19.27 9.79 9.13
C ASN A 21 18.57 10.97 9.82
N PRO A 22 19.23 12.15 9.94
CA PRO A 22 18.66 13.32 10.62
C PRO A 22 17.35 13.84 10.03
N ASP A 23 17.10 13.68 8.72
CA ASP A 23 15.86 14.13 8.09
C ASP A 23 14.64 13.29 8.48
N LEU A 24 14.82 12.01 8.85
CA LEU A 24 13.78 11.21 9.47
C LEU A 24 13.63 11.50 10.97
N GLN A 25 14.74 11.76 11.69
CA GLN A 25 14.69 12.16 13.12
C GLN A 25 13.90 13.45 13.32
N ASN A 26 14.13 14.43 12.44
CA ASN A 26 13.43 15.71 12.45
C ASN A 26 12.00 15.62 11.89
N ASN A 27 11.55 14.43 11.44
CA ASN A 27 10.21 14.20 10.93
C ASN A 27 9.71 12.80 11.28
N LEU A 28 9.51 12.54 12.57
CA LEU A 28 9.03 11.25 13.07
C LEU A 28 7.63 10.90 12.53
N SER A 29 6.81 11.90 12.18
CA SER A 29 5.54 11.65 11.48
C SER A 29 5.74 10.98 10.11
N ALA A 30 6.79 11.35 9.36
CA ALA A 30 7.11 10.69 8.10
C ALA A 30 7.62 9.26 8.32
N ALA A 31 8.40 9.03 9.37
CA ALA A 31 8.83 7.68 9.75
C ALA A 31 7.61 6.80 10.11
N ALA A 32 6.70 7.29 10.96
CA ALA A 32 5.47 6.58 11.30
C ALA A 32 4.61 6.29 10.06
N HIS A 33 4.48 7.24 9.13
CA HIS A 33 3.76 7.05 7.88
C HIS A 33 4.35 5.92 7.01
N LEU A 34 5.68 5.84 6.89
CA LEU A 34 6.35 4.78 6.13
C LEU A 34 6.13 3.39 6.73
N ILE A 35 6.07 3.31 8.07
CA ILE A 35 5.73 2.09 8.80
C ILE A 35 4.28 1.68 8.50
N HIS A 36 3.33 2.59 8.74
CA HIS A 36 1.90 2.29 8.58
C HIS A 36 1.51 1.96 7.13
N GLY A 37 2.17 2.58 6.15
CA GLY A 37 1.92 2.32 4.73
C GLY A 37 2.61 1.07 4.19
N SER A 38 3.49 0.42 4.96
CA SER A 38 4.15 -0.80 4.53
C SER A 38 3.27 -2.03 4.72
N SER A 39 3.41 -3.01 3.83
CA SER A 39 2.80 -4.32 4.03
C SER A 39 3.51 -5.16 5.09
N GLU A 40 4.66 -4.73 5.61
CA GLU A 40 5.55 -5.54 6.48
C GLU A 40 5.88 -6.90 5.85
N GLY A 41 5.98 -6.97 4.51
CA GLY A 41 6.23 -8.20 3.77
C GLY A 41 5.07 -9.22 3.78
N ARG A 42 3.91 -8.89 4.36
CA ARG A 42 2.77 -9.82 4.50
C ARG A 42 1.98 -10.01 3.22
N PHE A 43 1.94 -8.99 2.36
CA PHE A 43 1.20 -9.01 1.10
C PHE A 43 1.82 -8.05 0.09
N LYS A 44 1.50 -8.25 -1.19
CA LYS A 44 1.87 -7.35 -2.28
C LYS A 44 0.83 -6.23 -2.40
N ILE A 45 1.31 -4.99 -2.49
CA ILE A 45 0.46 -3.83 -2.79
C ILE A 45 0.69 -3.45 -4.25
N THR A 46 -0.35 -3.56 -5.07
CA THR A 46 -0.38 -3.03 -6.43
C THR A 46 -1.11 -1.70 -6.40
N TYR A 47 -0.40 -0.61 -6.68
CA TYR A 47 -0.96 0.73 -6.71
C TYR A 47 -1.24 1.19 -8.14
N CYS A 48 -2.45 1.70 -8.37
CA CYS A 48 -2.96 2.08 -9.68
C CYS A 48 -3.28 3.58 -9.72
N PRO A 49 -2.25 4.44 -9.74
CA PRO A 49 -2.42 5.88 -9.50
C PRO A 49 -3.05 6.65 -10.67
N GLY A 50 -3.04 6.10 -11.89
CA GLY A 50 -3.49 6.76 -13.12
C GLY A 50 -2.51 7.82 -13.66
N TYR A 51 -1.99 8.71 -12.81
CA TYR A 51 -1.14 9.84 -13.24
C TYR A 51 0.30 9.79 -12.71
N ILE A 52 0.60 8.92 -11.75
CA ILE A 52 1.97 8.75 -11.22
C ILE A 52 2.68 7.68 -12.03
N SER A 53 3.92 7.95 -12.42
CA SER A 53 4.69 7.04 -13.26
C SER A 53 4.98 5.70 -12.56
N ARG A 54 5.09 4.64 -13.37
CA ARG A 54 5.55 3.32 -12.91
C ARG A 54 6.84 3.41 -12.09
N ARG A 55 7.82 4.16 -12.59
CA ARG A 55 9.13 4.35 -11.93
C ARG A 55 8.98 4.93 -10.52
N GLU A 56 8.11 5.91 -10.32
CA GLU A 56 7.89 6.51 -9.01
C GLU A 56 7.22 5.55 -8.04
N ILE A 57 6.24 4.76 -8.50
CA ILE A 57 5.55 3.79 -7.64
C ILE A 57 6.50 2.65 -7.24
N GLU A 58 7.26 2.13 -8.20
CA GLU A 58 8.22 1.05 -7.94
C GLU A 58 9.38 1.54 -7.07
N SER A 59 9.78 2.83 -7.16
CA SER A 59 10.83 3.41 -6.29
C SER A 59 10.45 3.48 -4.81
N VAL A 60 9.17 3.33 -4.47
CA VAL A 60 8.68 3.32 -3.08
C VAL A 60 8.25 1.94 -2.61
N ASN A 61 8.66 0.88 -3.31
CA ASN A 61 8.42 -0.53 -2.98
C ASN A 61 6.97 -1.00 -3.13
N PHE A 62 6.16 -0.32 -3.94
CA PHE A 62 4.87 -0.83 -4.40
C PHE A 62 4.99 -1.38 -5.81
N ALA A 63 4.13 -2.35 -6.15
CA ALA A 63 3.95 -2.75 -7.53
C ALA A 63 3.09 -1.73 -8.26
N TYR A 64 3.40 -1.46 -9.52
CA TYR A 64 2.58 -0.61 -10.36
C TYR A 64 1.49 -1.42 -11.09
N GLY A 65 0.28 -0.89 -11.14
CA GLY A 65 -0.78 -1.34 -12.04
C GLY A 65 -1.28 -0.18 -12.89
N ASP A 66 -1.55 -0.44 -14.18
CA ASP A 66 -2.22 0.56 -15.02
C ASP A 66 -3.70 0.67 -14.61
N LEU A 67 -4.13 1.89 -14.29
CA LEU A 67 -5.47 2.13 -13.76
C LEU A 67 -6.56 1.75 -14.77
N ASN A 68 -6.42 2.18 -16.03
CA ASN A 68 -7.44 1.93 -17.05
C ASN A 68 -7.58 0.44 -17.33
N THR A 69 -6.45 -0.27 -17.41
CA THR A 69 -6.41 -1.72 -17.60
C THR A 69 -7.08 -2.44 -16.43
N LEU A 70 -6.69 -2.15 -15.19
CA LEU A 70 -7.28 -2.83 -14.03
C LEU A 70 -8.73 -2.43 -13.77
N MET A 71 -9.19 -1.25 -14.18
CA MET A 71 -10.61 -0.88 -14.07
C MET A 71 -11.52 -1.68 -15.02
N GLN A 72 -10.99 -2.24 -16.11
CA GLN A 72 -11.77 -3.13 -16.98
C GLN A 72 -12.03 -4.48 -16.31
N THR A 73 -11.06 -4.99 -15.54
CA THR A 73 -11.18 -6.25 -14.78
C THR A 73 -11.91 -6.04 -13.45
N TYR A 74 -11.49 -5.05 -12.66
CA TYR A 74 -11.96 -4.76 -11.31
C TYR A 74 -12.79 -3.47 -11.26
N ASN A 75 -13.94 -3.47 -11.94
CA ASN A 75 -14.78 -2.27 -12.04
C ASN A 75 -15.55 -2.00 -10.72
N PRO A 76 -15.22 -0.94 -9.96
CA PRO A 76 -15.88 -0.67 -8.67
C PRO A 76 -17.36 -0.31 -8.80
N ARG A 77 -17.88 -0.03 -10.00
CA ARG A 77 -19.31 0.22 -10.24
C ARG A 77 -20.15 -1.06 -10.28
N THR A 78 -19.53 -2.20 -10.52
CA THR A 78 -20.21 -3.50 -10.64
C THR A 78 -19.92 -4.41 -9.45
N LEU A 79 -18.77 -4.23 -8.79
CA LEU A 79 -18.39 -5.01 -7.62
C LEU A 79 -19.24 -4.68 -6.40
N LYS A 80 -19.61 -5.71 -5.64
CA LYS A 80 -20.31 -5.57 -4.36
C LYS A 80 -19.29 -5.57 -3.22
N MET A 81 -19.55 -4.83 -2.14
CA MET A 81 -18.73 -4.93 -0.93
C MET A 81 -18.70 -6.39 -0.45
N GLY A 82 -17.50 -6.91 -0.20
CA GLY A 82 -17.29 -8.31 0.18
C GLY A 82 -16.76 -9.19 -0.96
N TYR A 83 -17.04 -10.49 -0.90
CA TYR A 83 -16.54 -11.46 -1.88
C TYR A 83 -17.21 -11.29 -3.25
N ASN A 84 -16.40 -11.35 -4.31
CA ASN A 84 -16.83 -11.37 -5.71
C ASN A 84 -15.97 -12.37 -6.48
N ASP A 85 -16.52 -12.99 -7.52
CA ASP A 85 -15.76 -13.76 -8.50
C ASP A 85 -15.56 -12.92 -9.77
N VAL A 86 -14.31 -12.69 -10.13
CA VAL A 86 -13.90 -11.90 -11.28
C VAL A 86 -13.01 -12.76 -12.16
N ASN A 87 -13.50 -13.17 -13.33
CA ASN A 87 -12.74 -14.00 -14.28
C ASN A 87 -12.15 -15.30 -13.67
N GLY A 88 -12.85 -15.91 -12.71
CA GLY A 88 -12.40 -17.11 -12.01
C GLY A 88 -11.48 -16.85 -10.80
N GLU A 89 -11.18 -15.59 -10.50
CA GLU A 89 -10.50 -15.17 -9.27
C GLU A 89 -11.52 -14.71 -8.21
N THR A 90 -11.46 -15.29 -7.02
CA THR A 90 -12.24 -14.81 -5.88
C THR A 90 -11.50 -13.66 -5.21
N ILE A 91 -12.12 -12.48 -5.18
CA ILE A 91 -11.58 -11.26 -4.56
C ILE A 91 -12.49 -10.76 -3.44
N PHE A 92 -11.93 -9.99 -2.51
CA PHE A 92 -12.71 -9.25 -1.52
C PHE A 92 -12.64 -7.74 -1.82
N PHE A 93 -13.75 -7.15 -2.22
CA PHE A 93 -13.84 -5.74 -2.59
C PHE A 93 -14.27 -4.87 -1.41
N ILE A 94 -13.53 -3.77 -1.22
CA ILE A 94 -13.79 -2.77 -0.19
C ILE A 94 -13.96 -1.41 -0.88
N PRO A 95 -15.17 -0.86 -0.97
CA PRO A 95 -15.40 0.40 -1.70
C PRO A 95 -14.81 1.61 -1.00
N ASN A 96 -14.80 1.63 0.34
CA ASN A 96 -14.32 2.73 1.16
C ASN A 96 -13.36 2.21 2.25
N PRO A 97 -12.11 1.87 1.92
CA PRO A 97 -11.19 1.26 2.87
C PRO A 97 -10.83 2.17 4.06
N GLY A 98 -10.99 3.49 3.93
CA GLY A 98 -10.71 4.43 5.01
C GLY A 98 -11.76 4.46 6.14
N LEU A 99 -12.94 3.85 5.97
CA LEU A 99 -14.00 3.85 6.99
C LEU A 99 -13.92 2.69 7.98
N GLY A 100 -13.08 1.70 7.72
CA GLY A 100 -12.95 0.49 8.54
C GLY A 100 -11.65 0.44 9.34
N LEU A 101 -11.66 -0.33 10.43
CA LEU A 101 -10.45 -0.81 11.09
C LEU A 101 -10.10 -2.19 10.52
N TRP A 102 -8.89 -2.33 10.01
CA TRP A 102 -8.42 -3.55 9.37
C TRP A 102 -7.29 -4.15 10.20
N ALA A 103 -7.37 -5.44 10.44
CA ALA A 103 -6.35 -6.20 11.13
C ALA A 103 -6.17 -7.55 10.44
N TRP A 104 -4.94 -8.05 10.49
CA TRP A 104 -4.65 -9.38 10.01
C TRP A 104 -4.98 -10.40 11.11
N LYS A 105 -5.37 -11.62 10.73
CA LYS A 105 -5.90 -12.64 11.65
C LYS A 105 -4.92 -12.99 12.77
N GLU A 106 -3.64 -13.12 12.45
CA GLU A 106 -2.56 -13.46 13.37
C GLU A 106 -2.25 -12.35 14.40
N LYS A 107 -2.78 -11.13 14.24
CA LYS A 107 -2.60 -10.06 15.25
C LYS A 107 -3.34 -10.36 16.57
N PHE A 108 -4.37 -11.21 16.50
CA PHE A 108 -5.22 -11.58 17.64
C PHE A 108 -4.97 -12.99 18.15
N LYS A 109 -3.87 -13.62 17.73
CA LYS A 109 -3.36 -14.87 18.31
C LYS A 109 -2.27 -14.52 19.31
#